data_AF-A0A3B0XI79-F1
#
_entry.id   AF-A0A3B0XI79-F1
#
_cell.length_a   1.000
_cell.length_b   1.000
_cell.length_c   1.000
_cell.angle_alpha   90.00
_cell.angle_beta   90.00
_cell.angle_gamma   90.00
#
_symmetry.space_group_name_H-M   'P 1'
#
loop_
_entity.id
_entity.type
_entity.pdbx_description
1 polymer ?
#
loop_
_entity_poly.entity_id
_entity_poly.type
_entity_poly.pdbx_seq_one_letter_code
_entity_poly.pdbx_strand_id
1 'polypeptide(L)'
;MLKINVFFVLLVLSIMSSAFAEGWSGEGELGFTSTSGNTNAESLNAKLGLGKKHGKWSHAVLLTSLQSSNNGLDSADRVVFTGKSEYNFLEKTFLFGRVRYEKDKFSGFDHQTVISFGIGHVILDTD
;
A
#
# COMPACT_ATOMS: atom_id res chain seq x y z
N MET A 1 21.74 4.30 -15.47
CA MET A 1 21.41 2.85 -15.49
C MET A 1 21.40 2.33 -14.07
N LEU A 2 20.21 2.02 -13.54
CA LEU A 2 20.06 1.38 -12.24
C LEU A 2 20.60 -0.06 -12.34
N LYS A 3 21.74 -0.37 -11.70
CA LYS A 3 22.26 -1.75 -11.63
C LYS A 3 21.50 -2.48 -10.52
N ILE A 4 20.42 -3.16 -10.88
CA ILE A 4 19.72 -4.05 -9.95
C ILE A 4 20.58 -5.30 -9.75
N ASN A 5 21.02 -5.52 -8.51
CA ASN A 5 21.90 -6.63 -8.16
C ASN A 5 21.07 -7.90 -7.96
N VAL A 6 21.34 -8.96 -8.73
CA VAL A 6 20.55 -10.22 -8.74
C VAL A 6 20.43 -10.85 -7.35
N PHE A 7 21.48 -10.71 -6.52
CA PHE A 7 21.48 -11.20 -5.15
C PHE A 7 20.39 -10.54 -4.28
N PHE A 8 20.12 -9.25 -4.53
CA PHE A 8 19.10 -8.49 -3.79
C PHE A 8 17.68 -8.94 -4.16
N VAL A 9 17.46 -9.26 -5.45
CA VAL A 9 16.18 -9.77 -5.94
C VAL A 9 15.88 -11.15 -5.35
N LEU A 10 16.87 -12.04 -5.32
CA LEU A 10 16.73 -13.38 -4.73
C LEU A 10 16.46 -13.33 -3.22
N LEU A 11 17.13 -12.43 -2.49
CA LEU A 11 16.88 -12.23 -1.06
C LEU A 11 15.43 -11.78 -0.78
N VAL A 12 14.93 -10.82 -1.56
CA VAL A 12 13.55 -10.34 -1.44
C VAL A 12 12.55 -11.47 -1.73
N LEU A 13 12.79 -12.27 -2.78
CA LEU A 13 11.95 -13.42 -3.12
C LEU A 13 11.91 -14.48 -1.99
N SER A 14 13.06 -14.79 -1.37
CA SER A 14 13.11 -15.75 -0.26
C SER A 14 12.35 -15.27 0.98
N ILE A 15 12.46 -13.98 1.34
CA ILE A 15 11.74 -13.38 2.48
C ILE A 15 10.22 -13.37 2.22
N MET A 16 9.80 -13.11 0.98
CA MET A 16 8.39 -13.16 0.63
C MET A 16 7.84 -14.58 0.79
N SER A 17 8.55 -15.59 0.28
CA SER A 17 8.13 -17.00 0.38
C SER A 17 7.91 -17.48 1.82
N SER A 18 8.82 -17.16 2.74
CA SER A 18 8.66 -17.53 4.15
C SER A 18 7.51 -16.79 4.83
N ALA A 19 7.28 -15.52 4.52
CA ALA A 19 6.15 -14.77 5.05
C ALA A 19 4.80 -15.38 4.61
N PHE A 20 4.69 -15.79 3.34
CA PHE A 20 3.49 -16.48 2.84
C PHE A 20 3.24 -17.82 3.57
N ALA A 21 4.30 -18.57 3.89
CA ALA A 21 4.17 -19.82 4.64
C ALA A 21 3.61 -19.62 6.08
N GLU A 22 3.80 -18.43 6.68
CA GLU A 22 3.26 -18.07 7.99
C GLU A 22 1.84 -17.47 7.94
N GLY A 23 1.14 -17.58 6.80
CA GLY A 23 -0.23 -17.10 6.64
C GLY A 23 -0.34 -15.60 6.39
N TRP A 24 0.75 -14.93 6.00
CA TRP A 24 0.66 -13.60 5.40
C TRP A 24 0.16 -13.72 3.95
N SER A 25 -0.71 -12.81 3.55
CA SER A 25 -1.02 -12.54 2.15
C SER A 25 -0.34 -11.24 1.72
N GLY A 26 -0.09 -11.08 0.43
CA GLY A 26 0.61 -9.91 -0.08
C GLY A 26 0.39 -9.72 -1.56
N GLU A 27 0.36 -8.46 -1.96
CA GLU A 27 0.29 -8.01 -3.36
C GLU A 27 1.32 -6.89 -3.58
N GLY A 28 1.93 -6.87 -4.76
CA GLY A 28 2.90 -5.86 -5.15
C GLY A 28 2.63 -5.38 -6.57
N GLU A 29 2.68 -4.08 -6.79
CA GLU A 29 2.55 -3.45 -8.10
C GLU A 29 3.72 -2.50 -8.31
N LEU A 30 4.27 -2.50 -9.53
CA LEU A 30 5.25 -1.53 -9.99
C LEU A 30 4.87 -1.14 -11.42
N GLY A 31 4.67 0.15 -11.66
CA GLY A 31 4.31 0.71 -12.96
C GLY A 31 5.24 1.85 -13.33
N PHE A 32 5.62 1.90 -14.61
CA PHE A 32 6.39 3.00 -15.18
C PHE A 32 5.79 3.39 -16.53
N THR A 33 5.60 4.68 -16.76
CA THR A 33 5.17 5.23 -18.04
C THR A 33 6.11 6.35 -18.46
N SER A 34 6.34 6.44 -19.78
CA SER A 34 7.09 7.51 -20.41
C SER A 34 6.39 7.87 -21.71
N THR A 35 6.11 9.15 -21.89
CA THR A 35 5.45 9.70 -23.08
C THR A 35 6.26 10.87 -23.60
N SER A 36 6.47 10.92 -24.90
CA SER A 36 7.23 11.97 -25.58
C SER A 36 6.38 12.64 -26.67
N GLY A 37 6.82 13.82 -27.12
CA GLY A 37 6.14 14.63 -28.11
C GLY A 37 6.35 16.11 -27.82
N ASN A 38 5.26 16.87 -27.69
CA ASN A 38 5.33 18.28 -27.28
C ASN A 38 5.81 18.48 -25.84
N THR A 39 5.62 17.46 -25.00
CA THR A 39 6.04 17.42 -23.59
C THR A 39 6.58 16.02 -23.28
N ASN A 40 7.65 15.93 -22.49
CA ASN A 40 8.15 14.68 -21.95
C ASN A 40 7.50 14.42 -20.59
N ALA A 41 6.65 13.42 -20.50
CA ALA A 41 5.95 13.04 -19.27
C ALA A 41 6.45 11.67 -18.79
N GLU A 42 6.79 11.57 -17.52
CA GLU A 42 7.19 10.30 -16.90
C GLU A 42 6.37 10.07 -15.63
N SER A 43 6.03 8.81 -15.36
CA SER A 43 5.37 8.43 -14.10
C SER A 43 5.90 7.09 -13.60
N LEU A 44 6.16 7.02 -12.31
CA LEU A 44 6.55 5.82 -11.58
C LEU A 44 5.57 5.62 -10.42
N ASN A 45 4.93 4.46 -10.36
CA ASN A 45 4.05 4.09 -9.26
C ASN A 45 4.47 2.75 -8.65
N ALA A 46 4.33 2.64 -7.34
CA ALA A 46 4.56 1.40 -6.60
C ALA A 46 3.47 1.21 -5.55
N LYS A 47 3.03 -0.04 -5.37
CA LYS A 47 2.06 -0.44 -4.35
C LYS A 47 2.54 -1.71 -3.68
N LEU A 48 2.43 -1.76 -2.36
CA LEU A 48 2.66 -2.96 -1.57
C LEU A 48 1.50 -3.12 -0.58
N GLY A 49 0.74 -4.20 -0.73
CA GLY A 49 -0.30 -4.61 0.20
C GLY A 49 0.14 -5.85 0.96
N LEU A 50 -0.08 -5.88 2.26
CA LEU A 50 0.17 -7.05 3.12
C LEU A 50 -1.05 -7.29 4.02
N GLY A 51 -1.42 -8.55 4.20
CA GLY A 51 -2.52 -8.97 5.05
C GLY A 51 -2.11 -10.13 5.95
N LYS A 52 -2.67 -10.21 7.16
CA LYS A 52 -2.54 -11.38 8.02
C LYS A 52 -3.83 -11.63 8.78
N LYS A 53 -4.34 -12.85 8.72
CA LYS A 53 -5.42 -13.31 9.58
C LYS A 53 -4.85 -14.22 10.66
N HIS A 54 -5.20 -13.97 11.91
CA HIS A 54 -4.78 -14.78 13.05
C HIS A 54 -5.92 -14.91 14.06
N GLY A 55 -6.58 -16.08 14.05
CA GLY A 55 -7.78 -16.31 14.86
C GLY A 55 -8.86 -15.27 14.56
N LYS A 56 -9.27 -14.51 15.58
CA LYS A 56 -10.26 -13.44 15.48
C LYS A 56 -9.71 -12.12 14.90
N TRP A 57 -8.39 -12.00 14.77
CA TRP A 57 -7.74 -10.77 14.28
C TRP A 57 -7.48 -10.81 12.78
N SER A 58 -7.73 -9.67 12.13
CA SER A 58 -7.32 -9.39 10.76
C SER A 58 -6.50 -8.10 10.73
N HIS A 59 -5.32 -8.15 10.11
CA HIS A 59 -4.43 -7.01 9.92
C HIS A 59 -4.23 -6.76 8.43
N ALA A 60 -4.22 -5.50 8.03
CA ALA A 60 -3.91 -5.07 6.68
C ALA A 60 -2.99 -3.85 6.69
N VAL A 61 -1.96 -3.89 5.86
CA VAL A 61 -1.01 -2.79 5.64
C VAL A 61 -0.97 -2.49 4.15
N LEU A 62 -1.01 -1.23 3.79
CA LEU A 62 -0.91 -0.76 2.41
C LEU A 62 0.08 0.41 2.35
N LEU A 63 1.06 0.30 1.47
CA LEU A 63 2.00 1.35 1.13
C LEU A 63 1.86 1.67 -0.37
N THR A 64 1.68 2.92 -0.73
CA THR A 64 1.67 3.37 -2.13
C THR A 64 2.61 4.55 -2.31
N SER A 65 3.32 4.59 -3.44
CA SER A 65 4.17 5.69 -3.87
C SER A 65 3.83 6.06 -5.31
N LEU A 66 3.80 7.35 -5.60
CA LEU A 66 3.63 7.90 -6.94
C LEU A 66 4.61 9.06 -7.12
N GLN A 67 5.39 9.01 -8.19
CA GLN A 67 6.20 10.12 -8.65
C GLN A 67 5.90 10.36 -10.13
N SER A 68 5.60 11.59 -10.50
CA SER A 68 5.38 11.97 -11.90
C SER A 68 6.10 13.28 -12.20
N SER A 69 6.59 13.42 -13.44
CA SER A 69 7.24 14.63 -13.91
C SER A 69 6.78 15.01 -15.31
N ASN A 70 6.85 16.30 -15.62
CA ASN A 70 6.64 16.88 -16.95
C ASN A 70 7.83 17.78 -17.29
N ASN A 71 8.50 17.51 -18.41
CA ASN A 71 9.73 18.18 -18.83
C ASN A 71 10.80 18.22 -17.72
N GLY A 72 10.89 17.17 -16.91
CA GLY A 72 11.82 17.07 -15.79
C GLY A 72 11.41 17.83 -14.52
N LEU A 73 10.25 18.49 -14.51
CA LEU A 73 9.69 19.12 -13.33
C LEU A 73 8.66 18.17 -12.68
N ASP A 74 8.85 17.85 -11.41
CA ASP A 74 7.88 17.05 -10.65
C ASP A 74 6.48 17.68 -10.76
N SER A 75 5.49 16.83 -11.03
CA SER A 75 4.06 17.16 -11.03
C SER A 75 3.27 16.35 -10.01
N ALA A 76 3.83 15.23 -9.53
CA ALA A 76 3.32 14.45 -8.41
C ALA A 76 4.48 13.84 -7.62
N ASP A 77 4.40 13.88 -6.29
CA ASP A 77 5.28 13.18 -5.37
C ASP A 77 4.47 12.87 -4.11
N ARG A 78 3.98 11.64 -4.03
CA ARG A 78 3.01 11.21 -3.02
C ARG A 78 3.38 9.85 -2.46
N VAL A 79 3.42 9.76 -1.14
CA VAL A 79 3.60 8.51 -0.40
C VAL A 79 2.48 8.38 0.63
N VAL A 80 1.81 7.24 0.62
CA VAL A 80 0.71 6.92 1.53
C VAL A 80 1.01 5.60 2.24
N PHE A 81 0.91 5.64 3.56
CA PHE A 81 0.86 4.46 4.41
C PHE A 81 -0.55 4.31 5.01
N THR A 82 -1.08 3.10 5.01
CA THR A 82 -2.32 2.75 5.72
C THR A 82 -2.12 1.46 6.51
N GLY A 83 -2.43 1.48 7.79
CA GLY A 83 -2.54 0.30 8.63
C GLY A 83 -3.97 0.14 9.15
N LYS A 84 -4.52 -1.07 9.10
CA LYS A 84 -5.81 -1.42 9.67
C LYS A 84 -5.68 -2.69 10.51
N SER A 85 -6.30 -2.70 11.68
CA SER A 85 -6.47 -3.90 12.50
C SER A 85 -7.93 -4.06 12.88
N GLU A 86 -8.42 -5.29 12.83
CA GLU A 86 -9.81 -5.64 13.04
C GLU A 86 -9.91 -6.87 13.94
N TYR A 87 -10.83 -6.84 14.90
CA TYR A 87 -11.12 -7.94 15.81
C TYR A 87 -12.58 -8.38 15.68
N ASN A 88 -12.78 -9.60 15.20
CA ASN A 88 -14.08 -10.25 15.06
C ASN A 88 -14.48 -10.89 16.40
N PHE A 89 -15.28 -10.19 17.20
CA PHE A 89 -15.69 -10.69 18.52
C PHE A 89 -16.94 -11.58 18.44
N LEU A 90 -17.79 -11.37 17.44
CA LEU A 90 -18.91 -12.22 17.02
C LEU A 90 -18.70 -12.66 15.55
N GLU A 91 -19.47 -13.64 15.06
CA GLU A 91 -19.33 -14.14 13.67
C GLU A 91 -19.41 -13.05 12.60
N LYS A 92 -20.26 -12.04 12.82
CA LYS A 92 -20.52 -10.95 11.85
C LYS A 92 -20.25 -9.56 12.40
N THR A 93 -19.76 -9.45 13.64
CA THR A 93 -19.52 -8.15 14.28
C THR A 93 -18.06 -7.99 14.65
N PHE A 94 -17.50 -6.84 14.30
CA PHE A 94 -16.09 -6.54 14.49
C PHE A 94 -15.86 -5.13 15.02
N LEU A 95 -14.75 -4.97 15.73
CA LEU A 95 -14.17 -3.68 16.06
C LEU A 95 -12.97 -3.45 15.15
N PHE A 96 -12.73 -2.22 14.72
CA PHE A 96 -11.54 -1.90 13.95
C PHE A 96 -10.87 -0.61 14.41
N GLY A 97 -9.57 -0.53 14.15
CA GLY A 97 -8.78 0.68 14.18
C GLY A 97 -8.00 0.83 12.87
N ARG A 98 -7.88 2.05 12.38
CA ARG A 98 -7.17 2.40 11.15
C ARG A 98 -6.35 3.66 11.34
N VAL A 99 -5.13 3.63 10.82
CA VAL A 99 -4.26 4.80 10.70
C VAL A 99 -3.91 4.97 9.22
N ARG A 100 -4.01 6.21 8.73
CA ARG A 100 -3.53 6.60 7.42
C ARG A 100 -2.58 7.78 7.58
N TYR A 101 -1.40 7.66 7.01
CA TYR A 101 -0.42 8.74 6.91
C TYR A 101 -0.15 9.03 5.45
N GLU A 102 -0.09 10.29 5.09
CA GLU A 102 0.09 10.75 3.72
C GLU A 102 1.07 11.92 3.71
N LYS A 103 2.04 11.85 2.80
CA LYS A 103 2.91 12.96 2.41
C LYS A 103 2.67 13.22 0.93
N ASP A 104 2.28 14.44 0.58
CA ASP A 104 1.99 14.82 -0.81
C ASP A 104 2.49 16.25 -1.05
N LYS A 105 3.54 16.37 -1.88
CA LYS A 105 4.21 17.64 -2.18
C LYS A 105 3.32 18.65 -2.92
N PHE A 106 2.26 18.16 -3.59
CA PHE A 106 1.38 18.98 -4.43
C PHE A 106 -0.02 19.15 -3.84
N SER A 107 -0.27 18.59 -2.67
CA SER A 107 -1.54 18.80 -1.96
C SER A 107 -1.56 20.14 -1.22
N GLY A 108 -2.73 20.56 -0.73
CA GLY A 108 -2.85 21.73 0.15
C GLY A 108 -2.21 21.55 1.53
N PHE A 109 -1.74 20.34 1.86
CA PHE A 109 -1.05 19.99 3.09
C PHE A 109 0.21 19.16 2.79
N ASP A 110 1.35 19.51 3.37
CA ASP A 110 2.59 18.72 3.20
C ASP A 110 2.47 17.30 3.76
N HIS A 111 1.71 17.17 4.85
CA HIS A 111 1.49 15.92 5.57
C HIS A 111 0.07 15.85 6.14
N GLN A 112 -0.54 14.66 6.09
CA GLN A 112 -1.83 14.39 6.70
C GLN A 112 -1.83 13.05 7.43
N THR A 113 -2.33 13.06 8.66
CA THR A 113 -2.56 11.84 9.45
C THR A 113 -4.02 11.74 9.81
N VAL A 114 -4.63 10.58 9.55
CA VAL A 114 -6.01 10.26 9.91
C VAL A 114 -6.01 9.00 10.76
N ILE A 115 -6.62 9.09 11.95
CA ILE A 115 -6.84 7.96 12.84
C ILE A 115 -8.35 7.76 12.93
N SER A 116 -8.81 6.53 12.73
CA SER A 116 -10.22 6.17 12.87
C SER A 116 -10.39 4.83 13.58
N PHE A 117 -11.51 4.68 14.25
CA PHE A 117 -11.89 3.45 14.93
C PHE A 117 -13.41 3.31 14.91
N GLY A 118 -13.91 2.09 15.04
CA GLY A 118 -15.35 1.86 15.03
C GLY A 118 -15.74 0.41 15.21
N ILE A 119 -17.04 0.20 15.20
CA ILE A 119 -17.70 -1.11 15.24
C ILE A 119 -18.46 -1.29 13.93
N GLY A 120 -18.47 -2.51 13.38
CA GLY A 120 -19.20 -2.86 12.16
C GLY A 120 -19.94 -4.19 12.33
N HIS A 121 -21.03 -4.36 11.60
CA HIS A 121 -21.78 -5.61 11.51
C HIS A 121 -22.10 -5.94 10.05
N VAL A 122 -21.78 -7.16 9.62
CA VAL A 122 -22.08 -7.65 8.27
C VAL A 122 -23.53 -8.15 8.24
N ILE A 123 -24.41 -7.44 7.53
CA ILE A 123 -25.85 -7.77 7.45
C ILE A 123 -26.11 -8.82 6.36
N LEU A 124 -25.50 -8.63 5.20
CA LEU A 124 -25.61 -9.53 4.07
C LEU A 124 -24.21 -10.04 3.72
N ASP A 125 -24.09 -11.36 3.69
CA ASP A 125 -22.94 -12.07 3.17
C ASP A 125 -23.52 -12.99 2.10
N THR A 126 -23.20 -12.73 0.83
CA THR A 126 -23.66 -13.51 -0.32
C THR A 126 -22.43 -14.06 -0.99
N ASP A 127 -22.40 -15.39 -1.12
CA ASP A 127 -21.33 -16.16 -1.76
C ASP A 127 -21.15 -15.79 -3.24
#